data_AF-A0A3Q9BQ05-F1
#
_entry.id   AF-A0A3Q9BQ05-F1
#
_cell.length_a   1.000
_cell.length_b   1.000
_cell.length_c   1.000
_cell.angle_alpha   90.00
_cell.angle_beta   90.00
_cell.angle_gamma   90.00
#
_symmetry.space_group_name_H-M   'P 1'
#
loop_
_entity.id
_entity.type
_entity.pdbx_description
1 polymer ?
#
loop_
_entity_poly.entity_id
_entity_poly.type
_entity_poly.pdbx_seq_one_letter_code
_entity_poly.pdbx_strand_id
1 'polypeptide(L)'
;MNDNSTSKPNAIPDSLAEMLPVGMLANGGLAADAMAAIANRRHAVAGWEAFHYERISESEFEITGGMLVMAGNSKKWPGPHDCVSITEAEILQEMRAMLAPAVVSLPPTPASTLLPAASSALAAGLYLQVQLALPEDEAGRQRILKAFHLQADFFGAKVLACSLHDSLN
;
A
#
# COMPACT_ATOMS: atom_id res chain seq x y z
N MET A 1 17.57 -43.53 17.19
CA MET A 1 17.91 -42.51 16.18
C MET A 1 17.14 -41.26 16.54
N ASN A 2 17.84 -40.22 17.01
CA ASN A 2 17.24 -38.96 17.43
C ASN A 2 17.32 -37.96 16.28
N ASP A 3 16.22 -37.77 15.54
CA ASP A 3 16.07 -36.62 14.65
C ASP A 3 15.44 -35.48 15.44
N ASN A 4 16.27 -34.82 16.25
CA ASN A 4 15.92 -33.57 16.90
C ASN A 4 15.97 -32.46 15.84
N SER A 5 14.84 -32.25 15.16
CA SER A 5 14.59 -31.13 14.24
C SER A 5 14.77 -29.82 15.02
N THR A 6 15.99 -29.31 15.01
CA THR A 6 16.34 -28.00 15.57
C THR A 6 16.00 -26.96 14.53
N SER A 7 14.80 -26.40 14.65
CA SER A 7 14.40 -25.15 14.00
C SER A 7 15.51 -24.12 14.20
N LYS A 8 16.22 -23.78 13.12
CA LYS A 8 17.22 -22.70 13.15
C LYS A 8 16.54 -21.43 13.70
N PRO A 9 17.22 -20.64 14.54
CA PRO A 9 16.70 -19.35 14.96
C PRO A 9 16.45 -18.48 13.72
N ASN A 10 15.44 -17.61 13.78
CA ASN A 10 15.16 -16.55 12.79
C ASN A 10 16.41 -15.67 12.58
N ALA A 11 17.38 -16.17 11.81
CA ALA A 11 18.55 -15.42 11.41
C ALA A 11 18.17 -14.59 10.20
N ILE A 12 18.57 -13.32 10.23
CA ILE A 12 18.38 -12.42 9.10
C ILE A 12 19.30 -12.90 7.99
N PRO A 13 18.79 -13.11 6.77
CA PRO A 13 19.61 -13.59 5.67
C PRO A 13 20.60 -12.51 5.21
N ASP A 14 21.70 -12.91 4.60
CA ASP A 14 22.67 -11.96 4.02
C ASP A 14 22.13 -11.27 2.76
N SER A 15 21.14 -11.88 2.09
CA SER A 15 20.43 -11.32 0.95
C SER A 15 18.99 -11.81 0.88
N LEU A 16 18.16 -11.10 0.11
CA LEU A 16 16.78 -11.45 -0.19
C LEU A 16 16.64 -12.21 -1.52
N ALA A 17 17.73 -12.67 -2.14
CA ALA A 17 17.72 -13.30 -3.47
C ALA A 17 16.68 -14.44 -3.60
N GLU A 18 16.48 -15.22 -2.54
CA GLU A 18 15.54 -16.35 -2.44
C GLU A 18 14.06 -15.94 -2.32
N MET A 19 13.76 -14.65 -2.10
CA MET A 19 12.38 -14.16 -2.13
C MET A 19 11.82 -14.22 -3.54
N LEU A 20 10.54 -14.55 -3.65
CA LEU A 20 9.81 -14.49 -4.91
C LEU A 20 9.88 -13.07 -5.49
N PRO A 21 9.89 -12.93 -6.84
CA PRO A 21 9.91 -11.61 -7.47
C PRO A 21 8.70 -10.74 -7.14
N VAL A 22 7.54 -11.33 -6.86
CA VAL A 22 6.31 -10.61 -6.49
C VAL A 22 5.60 -11.34 -5.37
N GLY A 23 4.87 -10.60 -4.53
CA GLY A 23 4.09 -11.23 -3.48
C GLY A 23 3.23 -10.28 -2.66
N MET A 24 2.33 -10.87 -1.89
CA MET A 24 1.57 -10.15 -0.87
C MET A 24 2.42 -9.98 0.38
N LEU A 25 2.35 -8.80 1.00
CA LEU A 25 3.03 -8.55 2.27
C LEU A 25 2.31 -9.24 3.44
N ALA A 26 0.99 -9.46 3.31
CA ALA A 26 0.22 -10.19 4.30
C ALA A 26 0.76 -11.63 4.46
N ASN A 27 1.18 -11.97 5.69
CA ASN A 27 1.76 -13.27 6.05
C ASN A 27 3.08 -13.61 5.35
N GLY A 28 3.82 -12.62 4.81
CA GLY A 28 5.08 -12.84 4.10
C GLY A 28 6.31 -13.02 5.01
N GLY A 29 6.12 -13.09 6.33
CA GLY A 29 7.19 -13.22 7.32
C GLY A 29 7.99 -11.92 7.53
N LEU A 30 9.14 -12.05 8.20
CA LEU A 30 9.90 -10.90 8.72
C LEU A 30 10.33 -9.89 7.64
N ALA A 31 10.68 -10.35 6.43
CA ALA A 31 11.07 -9.46 5.34
C ALA A 31 9.88 -8.64 4.82
N ALA A 32 8.70 -9.25 4.71
CA ALA A 32 7.47 -8.56 4.34
C ALA A 32 7.02 -7.57 5.42
N ASP A 33 7.14 -7.93 6.70
CA ASP A 33 6.86 -7.03 7.81
C ASP A 33 7.78 -5.81 7.79
N ALA A 34 9.08 -6.02 7.52
CA ALA A 34 10.06 -4.95 7.35
C ALA A 34 9.74 -4.04 6.16
N MET A 35 9.43 -4.61 4.99
CA MET A 35 8.99 -3.86 3.81
C MET A 35 7.75 -3.00 4.11
N ALA A 36 6.74 -3.58 4.76
CA ALA A 36 5.52 -2.86 5.13
C ALA A 36 5.81 -1.72 6.11
N ALA A 37 6.66 -1.94 7.11
CA ALA A 37 7.04 -0.92 8.08
C ALA A 37 7.76 0.26 7.43
N ILE A 38 8.72 -0.01 6.53
CA ILE A 38 9.44 1.03 5.79
C ILE A 38 8.47 1.79 4.87
N ALA A 39 7.63 1.08 4.10
CA ALA A 39 6.67 1.67 3.18
C ALA A 39 5.66 2.58 3.88
N ASN A 40 5.04 2.10 4.97
CA ASN A 40 4.09 2.87 5.75
C ASN A 40 4.75 4.13 6.36
N ARG A 41 6.00 4.01 6.84
CA ARG A 41 6.77 5.14 7.40
C ARG A 41 7.13 6.17 6.33
N ARG A 42 7.52 5.71 5.13
CA ARG A 42 7.92 6.57 4.00
C ARG A 42 6.71 7.28 3.38
N HIS A 43 5.56 6.61 3.29
CA HIS A 43 4.33 7.20 2.78
C HIS A 43 3.71 8.19 3.77
N ALA A 44 3.78 7.91 5.08
CA ALA A 44 3.38 8.81 6.17
C ALA A 44 1.93 9.35 6.11
N VAL A 45 1.02 8.67 5.39
CA VAL A 45 -0.41 8.99 5.35
C VAL A 45 -1.17 8.07 6.30
N ALA A 46 -1.94 8.66 7.22
CA ALA A 46 -2.76 7.90 8.16
C ALA A 46 -3.82 7.08 7.42
N GLY A 47 -3.93 5.79 7.74
CA GLY A 47 -4.87 4.86 7.11
C GLY A 47 -4.37 4.25 5.80
N TRP A 48 -3.21 4.64 5.31
CA TRP A 48 -2.55 3.93 4.22
C TRP A 48 -1.83 2.68 4.76
N GLU A 49 -2.01 1.54 4.08
CA GLU A 49 -1.26 0.31 4.37
C GLU A 49 -0.69 -0.30 3.09
N ALA A 50 0.60 -0.65 3.15
CA ALA A 50 1.26 -1.50 2.18
C ALA A 50 0.67 -2.92 2.15
N PHE A 51 0.47 -3.49 0.96
CA PHE A 51 -0.12 -4.82 0.82
C PHE A 51 0.58 -5.73 -0.21
N HIS A 52 1.35 -5.18 -1.15
CA HIS A 52 2.01 -5.94 -2.22
C HIS A 52 3.44 -5.44 -2.45
N TYR A 53 4.32 -6.32 -2.92
CA TYR A 53 5.67 -5.95 -3.36
C TYR A 53 6.00 -6.58 -4.72
N GLU A 54 6.86 -5.91 -5.47
CA GLU A 54 7.50 -6.39 -6.68
C GLU A 54 8.99 -6.06 -6.65
N ARG A 55 9.84 -7.02 -7.03
CA ARG A 55 11.27 -6.80 -7.23
C ARG A 55 11.48 -6.18 -8.61
N ILE A 56 11.95 -4.93 -8.63
CA ILE A 56 12.16 -4.17 -9.87
C ILE A 56 13.63 -4.21 -10.34
N SER A 57 14.57 -4.58 -9.47
CA SER A 57 15.98 -4.82 -9.81
C SER A 57 16.60 -5.84 -8.85
N GLU A 58 17.90 -6.15 -9.00
CA GLU A 58 18.59 -7.07 -8.09
C GLU A 58 18.56 -6.61 -6.63
N SER A 59 18.50 -5.30 -6.39
CA SER A 59 18.61 -4.71 -5.05
C SER A 59 17.44 -3.78 -4.68
N GLU A 60 16.41 -3.68 -5.52
CA GLU A 60 15.27 -2.77 -5.30
C GLU A 60 13.93 -3.47 -5.43
N PHE A 61 13.00 -3.02 -4.58
CA PHE A 61 11.63 -3.46 -4.51
C PHE A 61 10.70 -2.25 -4.58
N GLU A 62 9.61 -2.39 -5.33
CA GLU A 62 8.49 -1.48 -5.31
C GLU A 62 7.39 -2.04 -4.42
N ILE A 63 6.93 -1.23 -3.47
CA ILE A 63 5.87 -1.59 -2.54
C ILE A 63 4.60 -0.84 -2.91
N THR A 64 3.54 -1.59 -3.21
CA THR A 64 2.21 -1.03 -3.46
C THR A 64 1.39 -1.01 -2.18
N GLY A 65 0.73 0.11 -1.93
CA GLY A 65 -0.23 0.24 -0.84
C GLY A 65 -1.39 1.16 -1.21
N GLY A 66 -2.35 1.26 -0.30
CA GLY A 66 -3.51 2.11 -0.49
C GLY A 66 -4.22 2.42 0.82
N MET A 67 -5.30 3.20 0.73
CA MET A 67 -6.14 3.47 1.89
C MET A 67 -6.89 2.21 2.35
N LEU A 68 -6.57 1.74 3.54
CA LEU A 68 -7.21 0.58 4.14
C LEU A 68 -8.64 0.93 4.57
N VAL A 69 -9.59 0.09 4.18
CA VAL A 69 -10.94 0.05 4.71
C VAL A 69 -11.25 -1.36 5.20
N MET A 70 -11.77 -1.45 6.42
CA MET A 70 -12.29 -2.71 6.96
C MET A 70 -13.71 -2.93 6.41
N ALA A 71 -13.87 -3.93 5.54
CA ALA A 71 -15.17 -4.35 5.02
C ALA A 71 -15.52 -5.72 5.64
N GLY A 72 -16.32 -5.70 6.71
CA GLY A 72 -16.52 -6.88 7.56
C GLY A 72 -15.20 -7.32 8.21
N ASN A 73 -14.85 -8.60 8.08
CA ASN A 73 -13.61 -9.17 8.65
C ASN A 73 -12.44 -9.18 7.65
N SER A 74 -12.57 -8.49 6.52
CA SER A 74 -11.53 -8.45 5.48
C SER A 74 -10.97 -7.04 5.30
N LYS A 75 -9.65 -6.96 5.21
CA LYS A 75 -8.95 -5.76 4.75
C LYS A 75 -9.23 -5.56 3.26
N LYS A 76 -9.60 -4.34 2.89
CA LYS A 76 -9.78 -3.92 1.50
C LYS A 76 -9.05 -2.59 1.30
N TRP A 77 -8.60 -2.36 0.07
CA TRP A 77 -7.97 -1.10 -0.32
C TRP A 77 -8.80 -0.43 -1.43
N PRO A 78 -10.04 0.03 -1.12
CA PRO A 78 -10.92 0.64 -2.09
C PRO A 78 -10.48 2.09 -2.32
N GLY A 79 -9.64 2.31 -3.33
CA GLY A 79 -9.11 3.64 -3.63
C GLY A 79 -7.92 3.57 -4.58
N PRO A 80 -7.31 4.73 -4.89
CA PRO A 80 -6.04 4.76 -5.60
C PRO A 80 -4.97 4.01 -4.82
N HIS A 81 -4.13 3.30 -5.55
CA HIS A 81 -2.93 2.65 -5.03
C HIS A 81 -1.73 3.43 -5.50
N ASP A 82 -0.76 3.58 -4.61
CA ASP A 82 0.49 4.26 -4.89
C ASP A 82 1.65 3.33 -4.51
N CYS A 83 2.82 3.64 -5.08
CA CYS A 83 4.01 2.82 -4.93
C CYS A 83 5.13 3.56 -4.20
N VAL A 84 5.93 2.80 -3.45
CA VAL A 84 7.12 3.28 -2.75
C VAL A 84 8.28 2.36 -3.07
N SER A 85 9.36 2.89 -3.62
CA SER A 85 10.59 2.12 -3.85
C SER A 85 11.40 1.98 -2.56
N ILE A 86 11.97 0.80 -2.34
CA ILE A 86 12.77 0.42 -1.16
C ILE A 86 13.94 -0.46 -1.62
N THR A 87 15.10 -0.28 -1.03
CA THR A 87 16.28 -1.11 -1.31
C THR A 87 16.35 -2.34 -0.40
N GLU A 88 17.00 -3.40 -0.87
CA GLU A 88 17.31 -4.60 -0.09
C GLU A 88 18.08 -4.26 1.20
N ALA A 89 19.04 -3.34 1.12
CA ALA A 89 19.84 -2.91 2.27
C ALA A 89 18.97 -2.29 3.39
N GLU A 90 17.96 -1.48 3.02
CA GLU A 90 17.01 -0.90 3.97
C GLU A 90 16.16 -1.99 4.62
N ILE A 91 15.69 -2.98 3.85
CA ILE A 91 14.89 -4.10 4.37
C ILE A 91 15.69 -4.90 5.38
N LEU A 92 16.93 -5.30 5.04
CA LEU A 92 17.82 -6.04 5.94
C LEU A 92 18.19 -5.24 7.20
N GLN A 93 18.29 -3.91 7.09
CA GLN A 93 18.50 -3.04 8.26
C GLN A 93 17.26 -3.02 9.16
N GLU A 94 16.06 -2.87 8.60
CA GLU A 94 14.81 -2.86 9.36
C GLU A 94 14.54 -4.22 10.01
N MET A 95 14.79 -5.34 9.32
CA MET A 95 14.72 -6.68 9.90
C MET A 95 15.63 -6.81 11.13
N ARG A 96 16.84 -6.23 11.09
CA ARG A 96 17.78 -6.22 12.22
C ARG A 96 17.25 -5.40 13.38
N ALA A 97 16.65 -4.24 13.09
CA ALA A 97 16.03 -3.40 14.10
C ALA A 97 14.83 -4.10 14.77
N MET A 98 14.03 -4.86 14.02
CA MET A 98 12.87 -5.59 14.55
C MET A 98 13.24 -6.77 15.46
N LEU A 99 14.40 -7.41 15.25
CA LEU A 99 14.89 -8.49 16.10
C LEU A 99 15.79 -8.00 17.25
N ALA A 100 16.27 -6.77 17.19
CA ALA A 100 17.07 -6.21 18.26
C ALA A 100 16.21 -6.05 19.53
N PRO A 101 16.68 -6.49 20.71
CA PRO A 101 16.01 -6.18 21.96
C PRO A 101 15.95 -4.66 22.09
N ALA A 102 14.78 -4.11 22.42
CA ALA A 102 14.55 -2.68 22.55
C ALA A 102 15.49 -2.07 23.60
N VAL A 103 16.65 -1.59 23.17
CA VAL A 103 17.51 -0.76 23.99
C VAL A 103 16.86 0.62 23.99
N VAL A 104 16.25 0.97 25.12
CA VAL A 104 15.72 2.31 25.39
C VAL A 104 16.87 3.31 25.23
N SER A 105 16.98 3.93 24.07
CA SER A 105 17.84 5.09 23.86
C SER A 105 17.02 6.34 24.13
N LEU A 106 17.34 7.03 25.22
CA LEU A 106 16.88 8.37 25.51
C LEU A 106 17.29 9.32 24.36
N PRO A 107 16.41 10.22 23.90
CA PRO A 107 16.73 11.10 22.77
C PRO A 107 17.74 12.19 23.19
N PRO A 108 18.80 12.47 22.40
CA PRO A 108 19.46 13.77 22.46
C PRO A 108 18.61 14.81 21.71
N THR A 109 18.35 15.90 22.41
CA THR A 109 17.66 17.12 21.95
C THR A 109 18.17 17.62 20.59
N PRO A 110 17.33 17.79 19.55
CA PRO A 110 17.72 18.56 18.38
C PRO A 110 17.31 20.03 18.55
N ALA A 111 18.27 20.93 18.31
CA ALA A 111 18.05 22.36 18.21
C ALA A 111 17.12 22.68 17.01
N SER A 112 16.10 23.52 17.28
CA SER A 112 15.18 24.05 16.26
C SER A 112 15.93 24.85 15.20
N THR A 113 15.77 24.46 13.94
CA THR A 113 15.88 25.39 12.81
C THR A 113 14.54 25.36 12.09
N LEU A 114 13.77 26.45 12.25
CA LEU A 114 12.47 26.66 11.64
C LEU A 114 12.63 26.96 10.14
N LEU A 115 12.01 26.14 9.30
CA LEU A 115 11.62 26.54 7.95
C LEU A 115 10.08 26.46 7.86
N PRO A 116 9.41 27.43 7.22
CA PRO A 116 7.96 27.49 7.23
C PRO A 116 7.37 26.39 6.34
N ALA A 117 6.56 25.52 6.95
CA ALA A 117 5.73 24.56 6.24
C ALA A 117 4.62 25.29 5.49
N ALA A 118 4.60 25.18 4.16
CA ALA A 118 3.43 25.48 3.37
C ALA A 118 2.37 24.41 3.68
N SER A 119 1.43 24.75 4.56
CA SER A 119 0.23 23.96 4.79
C SER A 119 -0.65 24.03 3.54
N SER A 120 -0.63 22.97 2.72
CA SER A 120 -1.64 22.82 1.68
C SER A 120 -2.91 22.28 2.35
N ALA A 121 -3.86 23.18 2.60
CA ALA A 121 -5.18 22.82 3.10
C ALA A 121 -5.88 21.95 2.04
N LEU A 122 -6.02 20.65 2.32
CA LEU A 122 -6.90 19.76 1.55
C LEU A 122 -8.34 20.26 1.71
N ALA A 123 -8.88 20.87 0.66
CA ALA A 123 -10.29 21.22 0.60
C ALA A 123 -11.12 19.94 0.78
N ALA A 124 -12.02 19.93 1.76
CA ALA A 124 -12.99 18.87 1.93
C ALA A 124 -13.91 18.85 0.70
N GLY A 125 -13.61 17.97 -0.25
CA GLY A 125 -14.42 17.78 -1.45
C GLY A 125 -15.78 17.19 -1.08
N LEU A 126 -16.85 17.76 -1.65
CA LEU A 126 -18.18 17.17 -1.62
C LEU A 126 -18.25 16.09 -2.72
N TYR A 127 -18.61 14.88 -2.34
CA TYR A 127 -18.77 13.76 -3.27
C TYR A 127 -20.26 13.47 -3.48
N LEU A 128 -20.66 13.32 -4.73
CA LEU A 128 -22.03 12.96 -5.13
C LEU A 128 -22.04 11.56 -5.74
N GLN A 129 -22.86 10.67 -5.19
CA GLN A 129 -23.13 9.36 -5.80
C GLN A 129 -24.25 9.51 -6.83
N VAL A 130 -23.96 9.17 -8.10
CA VAL A 130 -24.93 9.21 -9.19
C VAL A 130 -25.18 7.78 -9.67
N GLN A 131 -26.44 7.38 -9.74
CA GLN A 131 -26.87 6.11 -10.33
C GLN A 131 -27.54 6.38 -11.66
N LEU A 132 -27.11 5.66 -12.69
CA LEU A 132 -27.61 5.80 -14.06
C LEU A 132 -28.20 4.46 -14.49
N ALA A 133 -29.40 4.51 -15.08
CA ALA A 133 -29.95 3.33 -15.75
C ALA A 133 -29.12 3.04 -17.00
N LEU A 134 -28.54 1.84 -17.06
CA LEU A 134 -27.70 1.43 -18.17
C LEU A 134 -28.52 0.72 -19.25
N PRO A 135 -28.09 0.78 -20.52
CA PRO A 135 -28.67 -0.03 -21.59
C PRO A 135 -28.59 -1.52 -21.26
N GLU A 136 -29.61 -2.28 -21.68
CA GLU A 136 -29.65 -3.72 -21.47
C GLU A 136 -28.53 -4.44 -22.25
N ASP A 137 -28.14 -3.89 -23.39
CA ASP A 137 -27.09 -4.43 -24.25
C ASP A 137 -25.67 -4.16 -23.71
N GLU A 138 -24.83 -5.20 -23.75
CA GLU A 138 -23.47 -5.16 -23.22
C GLU A 138 -22.59 -4.12 -23.94
N ALA A 139 -22.80 -3.95 -25.25
CA ALA A 139 -22.10 -2.94 -26.04
C ALA A 139 -22.43 -1.51 -25.57
N GLY A 140 -23.67 -1.25 -25.18
CA GLY A 140 -24.16 0.01 -24.64
C GLY A 140 -23.56 0.30 -23.26
N ARG A 141 -23.48 -0.71 -22.38
CA ARG A 141 -22.82 -0.59 -21.06
C ARG A 141 -21.34 -0.22 -21.22
N GLN A 142 -20.62 -0.91 -22.11
CA GLN A 142 -19.21 -0.63 -22.39
C GLN A 142 -19.00 0.77 -22.98
N ARG A 143 -19.92 1.24 -23.83
CA ARG A 143 -19.85 2.59 -24.40
C ARG A 143 -19.98 3.68 -23.33
N ILE A 144 -20.87 3.50 -22.36
CA ILE A 144 -21.05 4.44 -21.25
C ILE A 144 -19.82 4.45 -20.34
N LEU A 145 -19.30 3.28 -19.97
CA LEU A 145 -18.07 3.19 -19.18
C LEU A 145 -16.91 3.90 -19.87
N LYS A 146 -16.73 3.66 -21.16
CA LYS A 146 -15.67 4.29 -21.94
C LYS A 146 -15.87 5.81 -22.03
N ALA A 147 -17.10 6.30 -22.11
CA ALA A 147 -17.40 7.73 -22.10
C ALA A 147 -17.00 8.39 -20.78
N PHE A 148 -17.33 7.78 -19.64
CA PHE A 148 -16.91 8.28 -18.32
C PHE A 148 -15.39 8.24 -18.09
N HIS A 149 -14.72 7.25 -18.69
CA HIS A 149 -13.26 7.15 -18.61
C HIS A 149 -12.54 8.21 -19.46
N LEU A 150 -13.14 8.60 -20.59
CA LEU A 150 -12.54 9.55 -21.55
C LEU A 150 -12.91 11.00 -21.28
N GLN A 151 -14.13 11.27 -20.81
CA GLN A 151 -14.60 12.61 -20.46
C GLN A 151 -14.75 12.71 -18.95
N ALA A 152 -13.65 13.10 -18.29
CA ALA A 152 -13.54 13.26 -16.85
C ALA A 152 -14.17 14.56 -16.31
N ASP A 153 -15.20 15.07 -16.99
CA ASP A 153 -16.02 16.21 -16.57
C ASP A 153 -17.49 15.87 -16.77
N PHE A 154 -18.24 15.76 -15.68
CA PHE A 154 -19.65 15.49 -15.65
C PHE A 154 -20.36 16.66 -14.96
N PHE A 155 -20.92 17.58 -15.75
CA PHE A 155 -21.57 18.81 -15.28
C PHE A 155 -20.68 19.69 -14.37
N GLY A 156 -19.39 19.78 -14.68
CA GLY A 156 -18.40 20.53 -13.90
C GLY A 156 -17.82 19.75 -12.72
N ALA A 157 -18.25 18.50 -12.50
CA ALA A 157 -17.69 17.61 -11.50
C ALA A 157 -16.69 16.66 -12.15
N LYS A 158 -15.53 16.49 -11.49
CA LYS A 158 -14.52 15.52 -11.94
C LYS A 158 -14.98 14.11 -11.60
N VAL A 159 -15.08 13.26 -12.61
CA VAL A 159 -15.39 11.84 -12.42
C VAL A 159 -14.14 11.15 -11.86
N LEU A 160 -14.23 10.64 -10.63
CA LEU A 160 -13.10 9.99 -9.95
C LEU A 160 -13.12 8.47 -10.10
N ALA A 161 -14.31 7.88 -10.16
CA ALA A 161 -14.49 6.44 -10.30
C ALA A 161 -15.86 6.11 -10.91
N CYS A 162 -15.94 5.01 -11.64
CA CYS A 162 -17.18 4.42 -12.12
C CYS A 162 -17.20 2.93 -11.81
N SER A 163 -18.31 2.45 -11.26
CA SER A 163 -18.55 1.03 -11.02
C SER A 163 -19.83 0.59 -11.73
N LEU A 164 -19.81 -0.61 -12.31
CA LEU A 164 -21.02 -1.29 -12.74
C LEU A 164 -21.56 -2.09 -11.58
N HIS A 165 -22.83 -1.87 -11.27
CA HIS A 165 -23.58 -2.71 -10.35
C HIS A 165 -24.68 -3.40 -11.16
N ASP A 166 -24.59 -4.72 -11.32
CA ASP A 166 -25.74 -5.49 -11.81
C ASP A 166 -26.75 -5.57 -10.67
N SER A 167 -27.95 -5.02 -10.90
CA SER A 167 -29.09 -5.27 -10.03
C SER A 167 -29.54 -6.71 -10.23
N LEU A 168 -28.93 -7.63 -9.50
CA LEU A 168 -29.46 -8.97 -9.30
C LEU A 168 -30.66 -8.86 -8.35
N ASN A 169 -31.86 -8.94 -8.93
CA ASN A 169 -33.04 -9.42 -8.22
C ASN A 169 -32.86 -10.90 -7.87
#